data_AF-A0A9E1V3R8-F1
#
_entry.id   AF-A0A9E1V3R8-F1
#
_cell.length_a   1.000
_cell.length_b   1.000
_cell.length_c   1.000
_cell.angle_alpha   90.00
_cell.angle_beta   90.00
_cell.angle_gamma   90.00
#
_symmetry.space_group_name_H-M   'P 1'
#
loop_
_entity.id
_entity.type
_entity.pdbx_description
1 polymer ?
#
loop_
_entity_poly.entity_id
_entity_poly.type
_entity_poly.pdbx_seq_one_letter_code
_entity_poly.pdbx_strand_id
1 'polypeptide(L)'
;MKRPRSLISSSCIAAVTVLTASTQFALPLAAGAPVRAGARRGATGPLRVHPDNPRYFADGNGKAVYLTGSHTWASLQDTLPVGGRPTLFDYAAYLDFLEKHNHNFFRLWAWESTTWVSK
;
A
#
# COMPACT_ATOMS: atom_id res chain seq x y z
N MET A 1 77.74 41.53 -13.77
CA MET A 1 77.53 41.72 -15.23
C MET A 1 76.36 40.82 -15.67
N LYS A 2 75.29 41.49 -16.14
CA LYS A 2 73.97 41.09 -16.69
C LYS A 2 73.55 39.60 -16.80
N ARG A 3 72.41 39.26 -16.18
CA ARG A 3 71.44 38.25 -16.66
C ARG A 3 70.59 38.86 -17.80
N PRO A 4 69.99 38.04 -18.68
CA PRO A 4 68.51 38.03 -18.76
C PRO A 4 67.96 36.61 -18.98
N ARG A 5 66.97 36.15 -18.19
CA ARG A 5 65.51 36.41 -18.22
C ARG A 5 64.77 35.69 -19.36
N SER A 6 63.81 34.89 -18.93
CA SER A 6 62.86 34.04 -19.65
C SER A 6 62.00 34.77 -20.68
N LEU A 7 61.60 34.05 -21.73
CA LEU A 7 60.45 34.37 -22.58
C LEU A 7 59.43 33.23 -22.51
N ILE A 8 58.24 33.61 -22.06
CA ILE A 8 56.99 32.84 -22.05
C ILE A 8 56.33 33.08 -23.42
N SER A 9 55.81 32.02 -24.06
CA SER A 9 54.83 32.07 -25.16
C SER A 9 53.90 30.87 -24.94
N SER A 10 52.67 31.03 -24.42
CA SER A 10 51.45 31.39 -25.17
C SER A 10 51.27 30.48 -26.39
N SER A 11 50.18 29.75 -26.65
CA SER A 11 48.85 29.60 -26.05
C SER A 11 48.15 28.47 -26.83
N CYS A 12 47.17 27.80 -26.20
CA CYS A 12 45.95 27.19 -26.81
C CYS A 12 46.15 26.10 -27.90
N ILE A 13 45.45 24.96 -27.93
CA ILE A 13 44.00 24.76 -27.88
C ILE A 13 43.77 23.30 -27.47
N ALA A 14 42.97 23.10 -26.43
CA ALA A 14 42.39 21.79 -26.12
C ALA A 14 41.30 21.47 -27.15
N ALA A 15 41.48 20.38 -27.90
CA ALA A 15 40.41 19.82 -28.74
C ALA A 15 39.65 18.77 -27.93
N VAL A 16 38.59 19.23 -27.27
CA VAL A 16 37.51 18.37 -26.78
C VAL A 16 36.66 18.03 -28.01
N THR A 17 36.56 16.75 -28.36
CA THR A 17 35.58 16.27 -29.35
C THR A 17 34.76 15.15 -28.72
N VAL A 18 33.51 15.51 -28.40
CA VAL A 18 32.44 14.65 -27.90
C VAL A 18 31.86 13.87 -29.08
N LEU A 19 31.80 12.54 -29.00
CA LEU A 19 30.80 11.65 -29.62
C LEU A 19 31.20 10.19 -29.26
N THR A 20 30.41 9.34 -28.62
CA THR A 20 29.04 8.97 -28.97
C THR A 20 28.32 8.40 -27.75
N ALA A 21 27.04 8.78 -27.64
CA ALA A 21 26.06 8.23 -26.72
C ALA A 21 25.71 6.78 -27.07
N SER A 22 25.49 5.94 -26.05
CA SER A 22 24.43 4.91 -25.97
C SER A 22 24.68 3.97 -24.77
N THR A 23 24.72 4.51 -23.55
CA THR A 23 24.50 3.65 -22.36
C THR A 23 23.00 3.39 -22.26
N GLN A 24 22.57 2.25 -22.78
CA GLN A 24 21.23 1.73 -22.57
C GLN A 24 21.06 1.48 -21.06
N PHE A 25 20.40 2.42 -20.38
CA PHE A 25 19.90 2.18 -19.03
C PHE A 25 18.64 1.32 -19.16
N ALA A 26 18.84 0.03 -19.43
CA ALA A 26 17.78 -0.95 -19.28
C ALA A 26 17.46 -1.04 -17.79
N LEU A 27 16.44 -0.29 -17.35
CA LEU A 27 15.80 -0.51 -16.06
C LEU A 27 15.35 -1.97 -16.05
N PRO A 28 15.87 -2.83 -15.15
CA PRO A 28 15.28 -4.14 -15.01
C PRO A 28 13.84 -3.90 -14.58
N LEU A 29 12.90 -4.41 -15.38
CA LEU A 29 11.53 -4.58 -14.95
C LEU A 29 11.60 -5.50 -13.73
N ALA A 30 11.62 -4.89 -12.54
CA ALA A 30 11.60 -5.62 -11.29
C ALA A 30 10.31 -6.42 -11.29
N ALA A 31 10.42 -7.71 -11.61
CA ALA A 31 9.37 -8.68 -11.44
C ALA A 31 8.83 -8.49 -10.02
N GLY A 32 7.52 -8.23 -9.92
CA GLY A 32 6.86 -7.83 -8.68
C GLY A 32 7.38 -8.65 -7.51
N ALA A 33 7.99 -7.96 -6.54
CA ALA A 33 8.46 -8.61 -5.33
C ALA A 33 7.30 -9.45 -4.77
N PRO A 34 7.52 -10.73 -4.42
CA PRO A 34 6.47 -11.52 -3.82
C PRO A 34 6.00 -10.76 -2.59
N VAL A 35 4.70 -10.41 -2.57
CA VAL A 35 4.07 -9.91 -1.35
C VAL A 35 4.31 -11.00 -0.32
N ARG A 36 5.26 -10.75 0.57
CA ARG A 36 5.65 -11.71 1.59
C ARG A 36 4.40 -11.88 2.44
N ALA A 37 3.72 -13.02 2.31
CA ALA A 37 2.60 -13.38 3.16
C ALA A 37 3.11 -13.30 4.60
N GLY A 38 2.81 -12.19 5.27
CA GLY A 38 3.27 -11.97 6.63
C GLY A 38 2.64 -13.04 7.50
N ALA A 39 3.46 -13.73 8.31
CA ALA A 39 2.95 -14.61 9.34
C ALA A 39 1.85 -13.86 10.10
N ARG A 40 0.66 -14.47 10.19
CA ARG A 40 -0.54 -13.89 10.81
C ARG A 40 -0.22 -13.63 12.28
N ARG A 41 0.25 -12.42 12.60
CA ARG A 41 0.50 -12.02 13.99
C ARG A 41 -0.85 -11.75 14.62
N GLY A 42 -1.09 -12.37 15.78
CA GLY A 42 -2.28 -12.05 16.59
C GLY A 42 -2.33 -10.55 16.90
N ALA A 43 -3.53 -10.03 17.11
CA ALA A 43 -3.71 -8.62 17.45
C ALA A 43 -2.90 -8.27 18.71
N THR A 44 -2.02 -7.27 18.62
CA THR A 44 -1.12 -6.87 19.71
C THR A 44 -1.76 -5.84 20.64
N GLY A 45 -3.10 -5.80 20.69
CA GLY A 45 -3.89 -4.77 21.34
C GLY A 45 -4.62 -3.84 20.37
N PRO A 46 -5.35 -2.83 20.88
CA PRO A 46 -6.12 -1.91 20.06
C PRO A 46 -5.24 -1.01 19.18
N LEU A 47 -5.76 -0.62 18.02
CA LEU A 47 -5.11 0.39 17.19
C LEU A 47 -5.15 1.77 17.87
N ARG A 48 -4.06 2.53 17.71
CA ARG A 48 -3.88 3.90 18.22
C ARG A 48 -3.44 4.82 17.08
N VAL A 49 -3.59 6.13 17.25
CA VAL A 49 -3.01 7.09 16.29
C VAL A 49 -1.48 6.96 16.33
N HIS A 50 -0.83 6.92 15.17
CA HIS A 50 0.63 6.79 15.10
C HIS A 50 1.32 8.08 15.61
N PRO A 51 2.31 7.99 16.52
CA PRO A 51 2.88 9.15 17.19
C PRO A 51 3.59 10.12 16.23
N ASP A 52 4.35 9.60 15.27
CA ASP A 52 5.13 10.43 14.33
C ASP A 52 4.34 10.88 13.09
N ASN A 53 3.20 10.25 12.81
CA ASN A 53 2.39 10.56 11.63
C ASN A 53 0.90 10.29 11.91
N PRO A 54 0.14 11.31 12.33
CA PRO A 54 -1.23 11.14 12.78
C PRO A 54 -2.23 10.74 11.67
N ARG A 55 -1.77 10.62 10.41
CA ARG A 55 -2.60 10.11 9.30
C ARG A 55 -2.75 8.59 9.31
N TYR A 56 -1.93 7.87 10.08
CA TYR A 56 -1.94 6.41 10.15
C TYR A 56 -2.27 5.92 11.56
N PHE A 57 -2.76 4.68 11.63
CA PHE A 57 -2.84 3.95 12.88
C PHE A 57 -1.52 3.23 13.17
N ALA A 58 -1.25 2.95 14.45
CA ALA A 58 -0.18 2.11 14.92
C ALA A 58 -0.73 0.90 15.69
N ASP A 59 -0.08 -0.25 15.53
CA ASP A 59 -0.32 -1.43 16.36
C ASP A 59 0.33 -1.29 17.75
N GLY A 60 0.18 -2.32 18.59
CA GLY A 60 0.73 -2.35 19.95
C GLY A 60 2.25 -2.34 20.02
N ASN A 61 2.96 -2.54 18.91
CA ASN A 61 4.41 -2.43 18.81
C ASN A 61 4.85 -1.08 18.20
N GLY A 62 3.91 -0.17 17.92
CA GLY A 62 4.19 1.11 17.28
C GLY A 62 4.37 1.02 15.76
N LYS A 63 4.07 -0.11 15.12
CA LYS A 63 4.17 -0.25 13.66
C LYS A 63 2.96 0.40 12.99
N ALA A 64 3.21 1.22 11.97
CA ALA A 64 2.15 1.79 11.14
C ALA A 64 1.30 0.71 10.45
N VAL A 65 -0.02 0.88 10.51
CA VAL A 65 -1.03 0.00 9.92
C VAL A 65 -1.88 0.82 8.94
N TYR A 66 -1.93 0.36 7.70
CA TYR A 66 -2.84 0.89 6.69
C TYR A 66 -4.07 -0.02 6.60
N LEU A 67 -5.26 0.54 6.85
CA LEU A 67 -6.51 -0.22 6.82
C LEU A 67 -7.02 -0.31 5.39
N THR A 68 -7.16 -1.54 4.91
CA THR A 68 -7.69 -1.84 3.58
C THR A 68 -8.73 -2.94 3.71
N GLY A 69 -9.85 -2.74 3.03
CA GLY A 69 -11.03 -3.54 3.25
C GLY A 69 -12.03 -3.47 2.12
N SER A 70 -12.83 -4.53 2.03
CA SER A 70 -14.04 -4.56 1.22
C SER A 70 -15.23 -4.81 2.15
N HIS A 71 -16.38 -4.20 1.84
CA HIS A 71 -17.54 -4.22 2.72
C HIS A 71 -18.83 -4.24 1.91
N THR A 72 -19.77 -5.11 2.29
CA THR A 72 -21.15 -5.09 1.76
C THR A 72 -22.16 -4.95 2.90
N TRP A 73 -23.40 -4.51 2.61
CA TRP A 73 -24.39 -4.25 3.66
C TRP A 73 -24.77 -5.53 4.43
N ALA A 74 -24.90 -6.65 3.73
CA ALA A 74 -25.41 -7.91 4.27
C ALA A 74 -24.31 -8.86 4.80
N SER A 75 -23.10 -8.37 5.11
CA SER A 75 -22.01 -9.25 5.56
C SER A 75 -22.18 -9.79 6.99
N LEU A 76 -23.05 -9.17 7.82
CA LEU A 76 -23.35 -9.63 9.19
C LEU A 76 -24.74 -10.27 9.32
N GLN A 77 -25.75 -9.62 8.72
CA GLN A 77 -27.14 -10.05 8.77
C GLN A 77 -27.62 -10.33 7.35
N ASP A 78 -28.14 -11.54 7.11
CA ASP A 78 -28.72 -11.91 5.82
C ASP A 78 -29.92 -11.01 5.51
N THR A 79 -29.98 -10.53 4.27
CA THR A 79 -31.10 -9.72 3.80
C THR A 79 -32.09 -10.59 3.02
N LEU A 80 -33.37 -10.44 3.29
CA LEU A 80 -34.43 -11.11 2.54
C LEU A 80 -34.70 -10.35 1.24
N PRO A 81 -34.58 -11.00 0.06
CA PRO A 81 -35.09 -10.41 -1.17
C PRO A 81 -36.61 -10.27 -1.10
N VAL A 82 -37.17 -9.21 -1.71
CA VAL A 82 -38.63 -9.02 -1.79
C VAL A 82 -39.26 -10.21 -2.53
N GLY A 83 -40.15 -10.95 -1.86
CA GLY A 83 -40.81 -12.14 -2.41
C GLY A 83 -39.91 -13.38 -2.56
N GLY A 84 -38.68 -13.34 -2.04
CA GLY A 84 -37.69 -14.41 -2.17
C GLY A 84 -37.50 -15.24 -0.90
N ARG A 85 -36.70 -16.31 -1.04
CA ARG A 85 -36.18 -17.08 0.09
C ARG A 85 -34.86 -16.44 0.57
N PRO A 86 -34.56 -16.44 1.89
CA PRO A 86 -33.27 -15.96 2.37
C PRO A 86 -32.15 -16.77 1.69
N THR A 87 -31.21 -16.05 1.07
CA THR A 87 -29.95 -16.66 0.62
C THR A 87 -28.98 -16.48 1.76
N LEU A 88 -28.43 -17.59 2.27
CA LEU A 88 -27.42 -17.55 3.31
C LEU A 88 -26.15 -16.92 2.75
N PHE A 89 -25.58 -15.96 3.46
CA PHE A 89 -24.29 -15.38 3.11
C PHE A 89 -23.17 -16.41 3.30
N ASP A 90 -22.39 -16.67 2.24
CA ASP A 90 -21.21 -17.54 2.32
C ASP A 90 -20.04 -16.79 2.95
N TYR A 91 -19.97 -16.87 4.27
CA TYR A 91 -18.94 -16.18 5.05
C TYR A 91 -17.54 -16.76 4.81
N ALA A 92 -17.42 -18.06 4.53
CA ALA A 92 -16.13 -18.68 4.27
C ALA A 92 -15.54 -18.17 2.95
N ALA A 93 -16.32 -18.19 1.88
CA ALA A 93 -15.89 -17.65 0.59
C ALA A 93 -15.59 -16.14 0.68
N TYR A 94 -16.33 -15.39 1.50
CA TYR A 94 -16.05 -13.98 1.73
C TYR A 94 -14.72 -13.76 2.47
N LEU A 95 -14.41 -14.53 3.51
CA LEU A 95 -13.11 -14.44 4.19
C LEU A 95 -11.95 -14.84 3.26
N ASP A 96 -12.13 -15.88 2.45
CA ASP A 96 -11.14 -16.29 1.44
C ASP A 96 -10.91 -15.18 0.41
N PHE A 97 -11.98 -14.50 -0.02
CA PHE A 97 -11.88 -13.32 -0.88
C PHE A 97 -11.09 -12.20 -0.19
N LEU A 98 -11.38 -11.88 1.07
CA LEU A 98 -10.64 -10.83 1.80
C LEU A 98 -9.16 -11.17 1.93
N GLU A 99 -8.83 -12.41 2.29
CA GLU A 99 -7.45 -12.87 2.41
C GLU A 99 -6.72 -12.82 1.05
N LYS A 100 -7.37 -13.32 -0.02
CA LYS A 100 -6.81 -13.30 -1.38
C LYS A 100 -6.47 -11.89 -1.86
N HIS A 101 -7.23 -10.89 -1.41
CA HIS A 101 -7.02 -9.50 -1.77
C HIS A 101 -6.22 -8.69 -0.73
N ASN A 102 -5.63 -9.35 0.28
CA ASN A 102 -4.84 -8.74 1.36
C ASN A 102 -5.61 -7.68 2.18
N HIS A 103 -6.93 -7.85 2.32
CA HIS A 103 -7.72 -7.00 3.21
C HIS A 103 -7.47 -7.37 4.68
N ASN A 104 -7.42 -6.35 5.54
CA ASN A 104 -7.16 -6.49 6.98
C ASN A 104 -8.26 -5.85 7.84
N PHE A 105 -9.27 -5.28 7.21
CA PHE A 105 -10.39 -4.61 7.84
C PHE A 105 -11.65 -4.80 7.00
N PHE A 106 -12.79 -4.96 7.64
CA PHE A 106 -14.10 -4.75 7.02
C PHE A 106 -15.06 -4.26 8.09
N ARG A 107 -16.06 -3.48 7.67
CA ARG A 107 -17.07 -2.95 8.57
C ARG A 107 -18.19 -3.99 8.71
N LEU A 108 -19.00 -3.89 9.75
CA LEU A 108 -20.22 -4.68 9.87
C LEU A 108 -21.38 -3.72 10.19
N TRP A 109 -22.56 -4.03 9.67
CA TRP A 109 -23.78 -3.30 10.01
C TRP A 109 -24.71 -4.21 10.79
N ALA A 110 -25.12 -3.75 11.97
CA ALA A 110 -26.20 -4.35 12.72
C ALA A 110 -27.44 -3.47 12.55
N TRP A 111 -28.49 -4.05 11.96
CA TRP A 111 -29.80 -3.45 11.88
C TRP A 111 -30.68 -4.06 12.96
N GLU A 112 -31.41 -3.19 13.65
CA GLU A 112 -32.29 -3.53 14.75
C GLU A 112 -33.65 -2.91 14.44
N SER A 113 -34.73 -3.61 14.75
CA SER A 113 -36.10 -3.11 14.56
C SER A 113 -36.90 -3.37 15.83
N THR A 114 -37.49 -2.30 16.37
CA THR A 114 -38.36 -2.36 17.55
C THR A 114 -39.73 -2.90 17.14
N THR A 115 -39.83 -4.22 16.98
CA THR A 115 -41.06 -4.96 16.63
C THR A 115 -41.73 -4.57 15.30
N TRP A 116 -42.24 -5.58 14.58
CA TRP A 116 -43.03 -5.35 13.39
C TRP A 116 -44.41 -4.81 13.78
N VAL A 117 -44.78 -3.61 13.33
CA VAL A 117 -46.17 -3.13 13.44
C VAL A 117 -46.95 -3.75 12.29
N SER A 118 -47.35 -5.02 12.44
CA SER A 118 -48.42 -5.58 11.60
C SER A 118 -49.76 -5.20 12.22
N LYS A 119 -50.62 -4.56 11.44
CA LYS A 119 -52.03 -4.38 11.77
C LYS A 119 -52.83 -5.58 11.28
#